data_AF-A0A7S1X0H3-F1
#
_entry.id   AF-A0A7S1X0H3-F1
#
_cell.length_a   1.000
_cell.length_b   1.000
_cell.length_c   1.000
_cell.angle_alpha   90.00
_cell.angle_beta   90.00
_cell.angle_gamma   90.00
#
_symmetry.space_group_name_H-M   'P 1'
#
loop_
_entity.id
_entity.type
_entity.pdbx_description
1 polymer ?
#
loop_
_entity_poly.entity_id
_entity_poly.type
_entity_poly.pdbx_seq_one_letter_code
_entity_poly.pdbx_strand_id
1 'polypeptide(L)'
;KACNLASQRLESLLAGAGDGEDELVSMAMREVAPAKKTAAYCLAGGVVGSVATFVCYLLHLDPYGGMSLSMDSVRAALFGATLALPVMAIQYMKWSPVLTQRFPALNAIRAREEKEEGSLYAGMTDPQLVGITVTGSAVTCVCELAFLQEGLQTIVTDILGTWGVSTTETLPVIAALVLGSAGRGLLGEANYAIDPEEREVLRNALSNCDRYYDVMGTDKDKAHDMAIAFKAVVYVYLRDNMSTKTWAFWTSAAQMAYLIFLWRTTGNLAAPIVALSMATSVDIREYKKRHPFDFEEQQ
;
A
#
# COMPACT_ATOMS: atom_id res chain seq x y z
N LYS A 1 -20.31 -25.28 -13.08
CA LYS A 1 -21.54 -24.99 -12.30
C LYS A 1 -21.31 -25.13 -10.79
N ALA A 2 -20.79 -26.26 -10.30
CA ALA A 2 -20.44 -26.45 -8.89
C ALA A 2 -19.44 -25.39 -8.36
N CYS A 3 -18.35 -25.13 -9.08
CA CYS A 3 -17.37 -24.11 -8.69
C CYS A 3 -17.96 -22.69 -8.62
N ASN A 4 -18.88 -22.33 -9.54
CA ASN A 4 -19.50 -21.00 -9.54
C ASN A 4 -20.41 -20.82 -8.32
N LEU A 5 -21.19 -21.85 -7.96
CA LEU A 5 -22.02 -21.84 -6.76
C LEU A 5 -21.17 -21.81 -5.48
N ALA A 6 -20.05 -22.55 -5.47
CA ALA A 6 -19.08 -22.51 -4.38
C ALA A 6 -18.41 -21.12 -4.24
N SER A 7 -18.07 -20.47 -5.36
CA SER A 7 -17.54 -19.09 -5.38
C SER A 7 -18.55 -18.11 -4.83
N GLN A 8 -19.80 -18.14 -5.32
CA GLN A 8 -20.88 -17.29 -4.80
C GLN A 8 -21.13 -17.52 -3.30
N ARG A 9 -21.02 -18.77 -2.85
CA ARG A 9 -21.15 -19.08 -1.41
C ARG A 9 -19.99 -18.48 -0.63
N LEU A 10 -18.76 -18.63 -1.11
CA LEU A 10 -17.59 -18.04 -0.48
C LEU A 10 -17.72 -16.52 -0.42
N GLU A 11 -18.08 -15.86 -1.51
CA GLU A 11 -18.35 -14.42 -1.58
C GLU A 11 -19.43 -14.01 -0.57
N SER A 12 -20.54 -14.76 -0.46
CA SER A 12 -21.59 -14.46 0.53
C SER A 12 -21.14 -14.60 1.98
N LEU A 13 -20.21 -15.52 2.25
CA LEU A 13 -19.66 -15.73 3.58
C LEU A 13 -18.67 -14.62 3.94
N LEU A 14 -17.80 -14.24 2.99
CA LEU A 14 -16.83 -13.18 3.16
C LEU A 14 -17.49 -11.80 3.23
N ALA A 15 -18.56 -11.56 2.47
CA ALA A 15 -19.34 -10.32 2.57
C ALA A 15 -19.97 -10.12 3.96
N GLY A 16 -20.24 -11.19 4.68
CA GLY A 16 -20.71 -11.13 6.08
C GLY A 16 -19.60 -11.18 7.12
N ALA A 17 -18.34 -11.37 6.70
CA ALA A 17 -17.15 -11.45 7.56
C ALA A 17 -16.29 -10.17 7.51
N GLY A 18 -16.69 -9.19 6.69
CA GLY A 18 -16.04 -7.90 6.60
C GLY A 18 -16.58 -6.94 7.66
N ASP A 19 -15.73 -5.99 8.03
CA ASP A 19 -16.09 -4.94 8.97
C ASP A 19 -17.15 -4.01 8.33
N GLY A 20 -18.40 -4.15 8.76
CA GLY A 20 -19.47 -3.22 8.39
C GLY A 20 -19.11 -1.77 8.76
N GLU A 21 -18.21 -1.58 9.74
CA GLU A 21 -17.68 -0.26 10.09
C GLU A 21 -16.83 0.33 8.97
N ASP A 22 -15.98 -0.45 8.28
CA ASP A 22 -15.19 0.04 7.14
C ASP A 22 -16.09 0.48 5.98
N GLU A 23 -17.18 -0.25 5.73
CA GLU A 23 -18.16 0.17 4.72
C GLU A 23 -18.87 1.44 5.16
N LEU A 24 -19.31 1.54 6.41
CA LEU A 24 -19.91 2.76 6.97
C LEU A 24 -18.96 3.95 6.95
N VAL A 25 -17.68 3.75 7.26
CA VAL A 25 -16.62 4.76 7.20
C VAL A 25 -16.39 5.18 5.75
N SER A 26 -16.35 4.25 4.80
CA SER A 26 -16.20 4.57 3.38
C SER A 26 -17.39 5.36 2.83
N MET A 27 -18.62 5.02 3.25
CA MET A 27 -19.84 5.73 2.89
C MET A 27 -19.86 7.13 3.53
N ALA A 28 -19.59 7.22 4.82
CA ALA A 28 -19.49 8.49 5.53
C ALA A 28 -18.41 9.38 4.92
N MET A 29 -17.25 8.82 4.57
CA MET A 29 -16.17 9.54 3.91
C MET A 29 -16.66 10.09 2.57
N ARG A 30 -17.36 9.31 1.74
CA ARG A 30 -17.91 9.81 0.46
C ARG A 30 -18.82 11.03 0.63
N GLU A 31 -19.61 11.09 1.70
CA GLU A 31 -20.52 12.20 2.00
C GLU A 31 -19.81 13.45 2.56
N VAL A 32 -18.58 13.33 3.08
CA VAL A 32 -17.83 14.47 3.60
C VAL A 32 -17.42 15.40 2.47
N ALA A 33 -17.62 16.71 2.67
CA ALA A 33 -17.19 17.73 1.71
C ALA A 33 -15.68 17.60 1.37
N PRO A 34 -15.28 17.66 0.09
CA PRO A 34 -13.89 17.44 -0.34
C PRO A 34 -12.86 18.29 0.39
N ALA A 35 -13.18 19.57 0.65
CA ALA A 35 -12.30 20.47 1.39
C ALA A 35 -12.01 19.98 2.83
N LYS A 36 -12.99 19.36 3.50
CA LYS A 36 -12.80 18.78 4.83
C LYS A 36 -11.92 17.53 4.78
N LYS A 37 -12.09 16.68 3.75
CA LYS A 37 -11.22 15.52 3.52
C LYS A 37 -9.76 15.94 3.35
N THR A 38 -9.50 16.91 2.46
CA THR A 38 -8.16 17.45 2.23
C THR A 38 -7.58 18.06 3.49
N ALA A 39 -8.35 18.87 4.23
CA ALA A 39 -7.89 19.45 5.48
C ALA A 39 -7.57 18.38 6.53
N ALA A 40 -8.42 17.37 6.71
CA ALA A 40 -8.19 16.27 7.63
C ALA A 40 -6.93 15.46 7.26
N TYR A 41 -6.73 15.18 5.97
CA TYR A 41 -5.54 14.49 5.48
C TYR A 41 -4.28 15.32 5.72
N CYS A 42 -4.31 16.61 5.42
CA CYS A 42 -3.19 17.51 5.68
C CYS A 42 -2.87 17.65 7.17
N LEU A 43 -3.90 17.69 8.03
CA LEU A 43 -3.72 17.72 9.48
C LEU A 43 -3.13 16.41 10.00
N ALA A 44 -3.66 15.27 9.58
CA ALA A 44 -3.12 13.96 9.96
C ALA A 44 -1.66 13.82 9.51
N GLY A 45 -1.36 14.18 8.26
CA GLY A 45 0.00 14.22 7.73
C GLY A 45 0.90 15.17 8.52
N GLY A 46 0.42 16.37 8.85
CA GLY A 46 1.14 17.35 9.66
C GLY A 46 1.46 16.84 11.07
N VAL A 47 0.52 16.16 11.72
CA VAL A 47 0.74 15.54 13.04
C VAL A 47 1.80 14.44 12.96
N VAL A 48 1.64 13.49 12.04
CA VAL A 48 2.59 12.38 11.86
C VAL A 48 3.98 12.90 11.49
N GLY A 49 4.07 13.85 10.56
CA GLY A 49 5.32 14.49 10.16
C GLY A 49 5.97 15.29 11.29
N SER A 50 5.19 15.97 12.13
CA SER A 50 5.71 16.68 13.30
C SER A 50 6.27 15.73 14.35
N VAL A 51 5.60 14.60 14.60
CA VAL A 51 6.10 13.57 15.51
C VAL A 51 7.42 12.98 14.99
N ALA A 52 7.50 12.62 13.70
CA ALA A 52 8.73 12.13 13.10
C ALA A 52 9.86 13.17 13.18
N THR A 53 9.56 14.44 12.86
CA THR A 53 10.54 15.55 12.95
C THR A 53 11.05 15.73 14.38
N PHE A 54 10.15 15.68 15.36
CA PHE A 54 10.49 15.78 16.79
C PHE A 54 11.40 14.62 17.22
N VAL A 55 11.10 13.39 16.80
CA VAL A 55 11.95 12.23 17.12
C VAL A 55 13.32 12.33 16.44
N CYS A 56 13.39 12.72 15.16
CA CYS A 56 14.66 12.97 14.49
C CYS A 56 15.50 14.02 15.23
N TYR A 57 14.86 15.11 15.68
CA TYR A 57 15.52 16.13 16.48
C TYR A 57 16.10 15.58 17.78
N LEU A 58 15.35 14.74 18.51
CA LEU A 58 15.83 14.08 19.74
C LEU A 58 17.01 13.12 19.49
N LEU A 59 17.06 12.52 18.30
CA LEU A 59 18.12 11.61 17.87
C LEU A 59 19.28 12.32 17.16
N HIS A 60 19.26 13.66 17.08
CA HIS A 60 20.23 14.46 16.34
C HIS A 60 20.36 14.08 14.84
N LEU A 61 19.26 13.60 14.26
CA LEU A 61 19.14 13.31 12.83
C LEU A 61 18.56 14.51 12.10
N ASP A 62 18.92 14.70 10.83
CA ASP A 62 18.30 15.72 9.97
C ASP A 62 16.90 15.26 9.51
N PRO A 63 15.80 15.84 10.04
CA PRO A 63 14.44 15.42 9.69
C PRO A 63 14.07 15.72 8.23
N TYR A 64 14.76 16.69 7.61
CA TYR A 64 14.48 17.12 6.25
C TYR A 64 15.44 16.49 5.24
N GLY A 65 16.42 15.71 5.71
CA GLY A 65 17.36 14.96 4.88
C GLY A 65 17.95 15.80 3.73
N GLY A 66 18.44 16.99 4.05
CA GLY A 66 19.03 17.97 3.14
C GLY A 66 18.03 18.92 2.44
N MET A 67 16.72 18.73 2.62
CA MET A 67 15.71 19.62 2.04
C MET A 67 15.71 20.98 2.75
N SER A 68 15.79 22.05 1.97
CA SER A 68 15.78 23.45 2.41
C SER A 68 15.08 24.35 1.39
N LEU A 69 14.77 25.60 1.76
CA LEU A 69 14.25 26.62 0.84
C LEU A 69 15.37 27.21 -0.04
N SER A 70 16.09 26.35 -0.76
CA SER A 70 17.23 26.68 -1.61
C SER A 70 17.02 26.23 -3.05
N MET A 71 17.81 26.81 -3.98
CA MET A 71 17.83 26.35 -5.37
C MET A 71 18.30 24.90 -5.52
N ASP A 72 19.07 24.38 -4.56
CA ASP A 72 19.54 22.99 -4.60
C ASP A 72 18.39 22.01 -4.39
N SER A 73 17.44 22.31 -3.49
CA SER A 73 16.22 21.50 -3.34
C SER A 73 15.34 21.55 -4.59
N VAL A 74 15.27 22.71 -5.27
CA VAL A 74 14.53 22.82 -6.54
C VAL A 74 15.20 21.97 -7.62
N ARG A 75 16.53 21.97 -7.71
CA ARG A 75 17.28 21.10 -8.64
C ARG A 75 17.09 19.62 -8.30
N ALA A 76 17.12 19.26 -7.02
CA ALA A 76 16.87 17.90 -6.57
C ALA A 76 15.43 17.46 -6.91
N ALA A 77 14.43 18.32 -6.70
CA ALA A 77 13.05 18.09 -7.10
C ALA A 77 12.92 17.83 -8.61
N LEU A 78 13.58 18.65 -9.44
CA LEU A 78 13.61 18.45 -10.90
C LEU A 78 14.28 17.12 -11.28
N PHE A 79 15.37 16.75 -10.61
CA PHE A 79 16.04 15.46 -10.81
C PHE A 79 15.16 14.29 -10.37
N GLY A 80 14.41 14.43 -9.28
CA GLY A 80 13.40 13.47 -8.85
C GLY A 80 12.29 13.32 -9.88
N ALA A 81 11.84 14.41 -10.50
CA ALA A 81 10.84 14.37 -11.57
C ALA A 81 11.34 13.64 -12.82
N THR A 82 12.58 13.89 -13.25
CA THR A 82 13.15 13.21 -14.43
C THR A 82 13.41 11.73 -14.18
N LEU A 83 13.71 11.35 -12.94
CA LEU A 83 13.92 9.98 -12.51
C LEU A 83 12.69 9.32 -11.88
N ALA A 84 11.50 9.90 -11.98
CA ALA A 84 10.29 9.30 -11.40
C ALA A 84 9.83 8.02 -12.14
N LEU A 85 10.29 7.82 -13.38
CA LEU A 85 9.82 6.76 -14.28
C LEU A 85 9.80 5.35 -13.68
N PRO A 86 10.83 4.88 -12.94
CA PRO A 86 10.80 3.53 -12.37
C PRO A 86 9.69 3.36 -11.33
N VAL A 87 9.47 4.37 -10.47
CA VAL A 87 8.41 4.31 -9.45
C VAL A 87 7.03 4.41 -10.08
N MET A 88 6.88 5.29 -11.07
CA MET A 88 5.66 5.39 -11.88
C MET A 88 5.37 4.07 -12.61
N ALA A 89 6.40 3.39 -13.14
CA ALA A 89 6.24 2.11 -13.81
C ALA A 89 5.77 1.02 -12.84
N ILE A 90 6.30 1.00 -11.61
CA ILE A 90 5.85 0.09 -10.55
C ILE A 90 4.36 0.30 -10.27
N GLN A 91 3.93 1.55 -10.08
CA GLN A 91 2.51 1.86 -9.85
C GLN A 91 1.64 1.57 -11.07
N TYR A 92 2.15 1.79 -12.29
CA TYR A 92 1.40 1.47 -13.50
C TYR A 92 1.19 -0.04 -13.71
N MET A 93 2.00 -0.92 -13.08
CA MET A 93 1.87 -2.37 -13.27
C MET A 93 0.47 -2.90 -12.92
N LYS A 94 -0.14 -2.41 -11.83
CA LYS A 94 -1.50 -2.80 -11.40
C LYS A 94 -2.61 -2.27 -12.31
N TRP A 95 -2.34 -1.24 -13.10
CA TRP A 95 -3.27 -0.69 -14.07
C TRP A 95 -3.20 -1.36 -15.44
N SER A 96 -2.06 -1.97 -15.78
CA SER A 96 -1.84 -2.64 -17.06
C SER A 96 -2.74 -3.88 -17.25
N PRO A 97 -3.57 -3.93 -18.31
CA PRO A 97 -4.40 -5.11 -18.61
C PRO A 97 -3.57 -6.37 -18.88
N VAL A 98 -2.41 -6.21 -19.53
CA VAL A 98 -1.53 -7.34 -19.90
C VAL A 98 -0.91 -7.96 -18.65
N LEU A 99 -0.45 -7.12 -17.71
CA LEU A 99 0.15 -7.61 -16.47
C LEU A 99 -0.90 -8.15 -15.51
N THR A 100 -2.07 -7.54 -15.42
CA THR A 100 -3.16 -8.04 -14.56
C THR A 100 -3.76 -9.36 -15.05
N GLN A 101 -3.76 -9.62 -16.36
CA GLN A 101 -4.11 -10.94 -16.91
C GLN A 101 -3.06 -12.00 -16.56
N ARG A 102 -1.77 -11.65 -16.59
CA ARG A 102 -0.67 -12.58 -16.27
C ARG A 102 -0.50 -12.80 -14.77
N PHE A 103 -0.74 -11.77 -13.97
CA PHE A 103 -0.59 -11.75 -12.52
C PHE A 103 -1.89 -11.24 -11.89
N PRO A 104 -2.86 -12.12 -11.65
CA PRO A 104 -4.17 -11.74 -11.06
C PRO A 104 -4.06 -11.03 -9.71
N ALA A 105 -3.00 -11.31 -8.95
CA ALA A 105 -2.64 -10.62 -7.71
C ALA A 105 -2.60 -9.09 -7.86
N LEU A 106 -2.13 -8.57 -9.00
CA LEU A 106 -2.09 -7.12 -9.25
C LEU A 106 -3.51 -6.53 -9.37
N ASN A 107 -4.46 -7.30 -9.88
CA ASN A 107 -5.86 -6.87 -9.94
C ASN A 107 -6.48 -6.84 -8.54
N ALA A 108 -6.13 -7.79 -7.67
CA ALA A 108 -6.58 -7.79 -6.27
C ALA A 108 -6.01 -6.61 -5.48
N ILE A 109 -4.72 -6.28 -5.68
CA ILE A 109 -4.08 -5.08 -5.10
C ILE A 109 -4.85 -3.83 -5.54
N ARG A 110 -5.04 -3.66 -6.85
CA ARG A 110 -5.78 -2.52 -7.40
C ARG A 110 -7.19 -2.42 -6.83
N ALA A 111 -7.95 -3.51 -6.84
CA ALA A 111 -9.34 -3.49 -6.39
C ALA A 111 -9.46 -3.08 -4.91
N ARG A 112 -8.49 -3.49 -4.07
CA ARG A 112 -8.44 -3.10 -2.67
C ARG A 112 -8.08 -1.63 -2.49
N GLU A 113 -7.08 -1.13 -3.21
CA GLU A 113 -6.72 0.30 -3.19
C GLU A 113 -7.86 1.18 -3.74
N GLU A 114 -8.54 0.75 -4.81
CA GLU A 114 -9.73 1.44 -5.34
C GLU A 114 -10.85 1.49 -4.28
N LYS A 115 -11.03 0.44 -3.47
CA LYS A 115 -12.01 0.41 -2.37
C LYS A 115 -11.62 1.36 -1.24
N GLU A 116 -10.37 1.30 -0.79
CA GLU A 116 -9.86 2.09 0.35
C GLU A 116 -9.72 3.57 -0.02
N GLU A 117 -9.00 3.89 -1.09
CA GLU A 117 -8.67 5.26 -1.49
C GLU A 117 -9.76 5.93 -2.32
N GLY A 118 -10.58 5.16 -3.04
CA GLY A 118 -11.61 5.75 -3.90
C GLY A 118 -12.63 6.61 -3.13
N SER A 119 -12.96 6.20 -1.90
CA SER A 119 -13.83 6.98 -1.00
C SER A 119 -13.22 8.33 -0.61
N LEU A 120 -11.89 8.39 -0.50
CA LEU A 120 -11.14 9.60 -0.20
C LEU A 120 -11.15 10.55 -1.41
N TYR A 121 -10.90 10.05 -2.61
CA TYR A 121 -10.78 10.89 -3.82
C TYR A 121 -12.12 11.40 -4.36
N ALA A 122 -13.22 10.73 -4.04
CA ALA A 122 -14.55 11.12 -4.51
C ALA A 122 -14.88 12.60 -4.22
N GLY A 123 -15.27 13.31 -5.28
CA GLY A 123 -15.64 14.73 -5.28
C GLY A 123 -14.48 15.72 -5.24
N MET A 124 -13.22 15.26 -5.19
CA MET A 124 -12.07 16.17 -5.10
C MET A 124 -11.71 16.83 -6.42
N THR A 125 -11.37 18.12 -6.36
CA THR A 125 -10.80 18.87 -7.47
C THR A 125 -9.33 18.50 -7.69
N ASP A 126 -8.80 18.72 -8.90
CA ASP A 126 -7.40 18.41 -9.22
C ASP A 126 -6.38 19.08 -8.25
N PRO A 127 -6.54 20.35 -7.82
CA PRO A 127 -5.65 20.94 -6.82
C PRO A 127 -5.70 20.24 -5.46
N GLN A 128 -6.86 19.75 -5.04
CA GLN A 128 -7.02 19.00 -3.78
C GLN A 128 -6.32 17.65 -3.84
N LEU A 129 -6.45 16.95 -4.98
CA LEU A 129 -5.76 15.69 -5.24
C LEU A 129 -4.24 15.89 -5.21
N VAL A 130 -3.73 16.92 -5.90
CA VAL A 130 -2.30 17.28 -5.85
C VAL A 130 -1.85 17.57 -4.42
N GLY A 131 -2.64 18.31 -3.65
CA GLY A 131 -2.34 18.62 -2.25
C GLY A 131 -2.20 17.37 -1.38
N ILE A 132 -3.11 16.41 -1.52
CA ILE A 132 -3.07 15.13 -0.80
C ILE A 132 -1.86 14.30 -1.23
N THR A 133 -1.61 14.20 -2.54
CA THR A 133 -0.48 13.44 -3.08
C THR A 133 0.86 13.98 -2.59
N VAL A 134 1.06 15.30 -2.65
CA VAL A 134 2.29 15.94 -2.20
C VAL A 134 2.45 15.80 -0.68
N THR A 135 1.38 16.01 0.07
CA THR A 135 1.43 15.89 1.54
C THR A 135 1.70 14.45 1.99
N GLY A 136 1.00 13.49 1.41
CA GLY A 136 1.21 12.06 1.70
C GLY A 136 2.63 11.64 1.35
N SER A 137 3.12 12.02 0.16
CA SER A 137 4.50 11.72 -0.27
C SER A 137 5.55 12.35 0.64
N ALA A 138 5.34 13.60 1.06
CA ALA A 138 6.23 14.30 1.97
C ALA A 138 6.31 13.58 3.33
N VAL A 139 5.16 13.22 3.89
CA VAL A 139 5.09 12.51 5.18
C VAL A 139 5.74 11.13 5.09
N THR A 140 5.42 10.35 4.04
CA THR A 140 6.06 9.05 3.80
C THR A 140 7.58 9.19 3.70
N CYS A 141 8.08 10.16 2.93
CA CYS A 141 9.53 10.37 2.81
C CYS A 141 10.17 10.80 4.13
N VAL A 142 9.57 11.69 4.92
CA VAL A 142 10.12 12.10 6.22
C VAL A 142 10.12 10.93 7.21
N CYS A 143 9.03 10.18 7.32
CA CYS A 143 8.93 9.07 8.26
C CYS A 143 9.79 7.86 7.87
N GLU A 144 9.77 7.47 6.59
CA GLU A 144 10.40 6.22 6.16
C GLU A 144 11.83 6.42 5.66
N LEU A 145 12.16 7.58 5.07
CA LEU A 145 13.52 7.87 4.65
C LEU A 145 14.27 8.59 5.77
N ALA A 146 13.86 9.81 6.14
CA ALA A 146 14.65 10.62 7.09
C ALA A 146 14.79 9.95 8.45
N PHE A 147 13.68 9.48 9.02
CA PHE A 147 13.67 8.88 10.34
C PHE A 147 14.15 7.42 10.34
N LEU A 148 13.43 6.53 9.64
CA LEU A 148 13.70 5.09 9.73
C LEU A 148 15.06 4.73 9.13
N GLN A 149 15.43 5.27 7.97
CA GLN A 149 16.66 4.86 7.29
C GLN A 149 17.92 5.37 7.99
N GLU A 150 17.94 6.61 8.47
CA GLU A 150 19.07 7.13 9.26
C GLU A 150 19.18 6.39 10.58
N GLY A 151 18.05 6.15 11.26
CA GLY A 151 18.02 5.35 12.48
C GLY A 151 18.57 3.93 12.27
N LEU A 152 18.16 3.25 11.19
CA LEU A 152 18.69 1.94 10.83
C LEU A 152 20.19 1.99 10.53
N GLN A 153 20.66 3.02 9.83
CA GLN A 153 22.08 3.19 9.53
C GLN A 153 22.91 3.37 10.81
N THR A 154 22.44 4.18 11.76
CA THR A 154 23.09 4.34 13.07
C THR A 154 23.14 3.01 13.82
N ILE A 155 22.01 2.30 13.92
CA ILE A 155 21.93 0.99 14.59
C ILE A 155 22.90 -0.03 13.96
N VAL A 156 22.94 -0.12 12.63
CA VAL A 156 23.85 -1.05 11.94
C VAL A 156 25.31 -0.66 12.18
N THR A 157 25.63 0.63 12.14
CA THR A 157 26.99 1.14 12.40
C THR A 157 27.44 0.77 13.81
N ASP A 158 26.58 0.97 14.81
CA ASP A 158 26.87 0.62 16.20
C ASP A 158 27.09 -0.89 16.37
N ILE A 159 26.21 -1.73 15.82
CA ILE A 159 26.33 -3.20 15.88
C ILE A 159 27.65 -3.66 15.27
N LEU A 160 27.98 -3.20 14.06
CA LEU A 160 29.22 -3.60 13.39
C LEU A 160 30.46 -3.09 14.15
N GLY A 161 30.38 -1.89 14.73
CA GLY A 161 31.40 -1.34 15.62
C GLY A 161 31.62 -2.21 16.86
N THR A 162 30.55 -2.67 17.50
CA THR A 162 30.67 -3.60 18.66
C THR A 162 31.31 -4.94 18.30
N TRP A 163 31.17 -5.39 17.05
CA TRP A 163 31.78 -6.62 16.56
C TRP A 163 33.23 -6.45 16.10
N GLY A 164 33.80 -5.24 16.24
CA GLY A 164 35.17 -4.94 15.82
C GLY A 164 35.36 -4.96 14.30
N VAL A 165 34.27 -4.87 13.53
CA VAL A 165 34.34 -4.79 12.07
C VAL A 165 34.69 -3.36 11.70
N SER A 166 35.88 -3.14 11.14
CA SER A 166 36.22 -1.88 10.50
C SER A 166 35.34 -1.70 9.27
N THR A 167 34.27 -0.94 9.41
CA THR A 167 33.30 -0.74 8.33
C THR A 167 33.77 0.40 7.44
N THR A 168 33.75 0.14 6.13
CA THR A 168 33.70 1.23 5.14
C THR A 168 32.32 1.90 5.25
N GLU A 169 32.25 3.21 5.03
CA GLU A 169 31.00 4.00 5.10
C GLU A 169 29.85 3.42 4.26
N THR A 170 30.17 2.60 3.25
CA THR A 170 29.21 1.97 2.33
C THR A 170 28.41 0.81 2.93
N LEU A 171 28.98 0.02 3.84
CA LEU A 171 28.32 -1.20 4.32
C LEU A 171 27.07 -0.89 5.18
N PRO A 172 27.12 0.05 6.15
CA PRO A 172 25.93 0.44 6.92
C PRO A 172 24.83 1.02 6.03
N VAL A 173 25.18 1.78 4.99
CA VAL A 173 24.21 2.36 4.05
C VAL A 173 23.47 1.27 3.27
N ILE A 174 24.20 0.27 2.74
CA ILE A 174 23.60 -0.85 2.01
C ILE A 174 22.72 -1.68 2.93
N ALA A 175 23.19 -1.99 4.14
CA ALA A 175 22.42 -2.76 5.11
C ALA A 175 21.13 -2.03 5.54
N ALA A 176 21.22 -0.73 5.84
CA ALA A 176 20.05 0.08 6.12
C ALA A 176 19.08 0.05 4.93
N LEU A 177 19.57 0.17 3.68
CA LEU A 177 18.73 0.13 2.48
C LEU A 177 17.97 -1.20 2.37
N VAL A 178 18.65 -2.32 2.59
CA VAL A 178 18.01 -3.65 2.56
C VAL A 178 16.99 -3.78 3.69
N LEU A 179 17.31 -3.35 4.90
CA LEU A 179 16.40 -3.43 6.06
C LEU A 179 15.19 -2.51 5.91
N GLY A 180 15.39 -1.27 5.46
CA GLY A 180 14.31 -0.29 5.24
C GLY A 180 13.37 -0.72 4.12
N SER A 181 13.92 -1.20 3.00
CA SER A 181 13.12 -1.73 1.89
C SER A 181 12.37 -3.02 2.28
N ALA A 182 13.01 -3.96 2.98
CA ALA A 182 12.35 -5.15 3.49
C ALA A 182 11.25 -4.82 4.53
N GLY A 183 11.51 -3.87 5.43
CA GLY A 183 10.53 -3.38 6.40
C GLY A 183 9.29 -2.80 5.73
N ARG A 184 9.47 -1.94 4.72
CA ARG A 184 8.35 -1.42 3.93
C ARG A 184 7.63 -2.52 3.12
N GLY A 185 8.38 -3.51 2.62
CA GLY A 185 7.82 -4.72 2.02
C GLY A 185 6.91 -5.49 2.99
N LEU A 186 7.35 -5.71 4.22
CA LEU A 186 6.56 -6.40 5.26
C LEU A 186 5.31 -5.61 5.65
N LEU A 187 5.41 -4.28 5.72
CA LEU A 187 4.23 -3.42 5.92
C LEU A 187 3.25 -3.54 4.75
N GLY A 188 3.76 -3.56 3.52
CA GLY A 188 2.97 -3.87 2.33
C GLY A 188 2.28 -5.23 2.47
N GLU A 189 3.01 -6.28 2.82
CA GLU A 189 2.43 -7.62 3.02
C GLU A 189 1.33 -7.65 4.10
N ALA A 190 1.57 -6.94 5.21
CA ALA A 190 0.65 -6.86 6.33
C ALA A 190 -0.65 -6.13 5.96
N ASN A 191 -0.56 -5.07 5.15
CA ASN A 191 -1.74 -4.36 4.65
C ASN A 191 -2.64 -5.25 3.79
N TYR A 192 -2.08 -6.26 3.10
CA TYR A 192 -2.85 -7.24 2.32
C TYR A 192 -3.08 -8.57 3.08
N ALA A 193 -2.98 -8.55 4.41
CA ALA A 193 -3.39 -9.69 5.22
C ALA A 193 -4.90 -9.93 5.15
N ILE A 194 -5.27 -11.22 5.10
CA ILE A 194 -6.65 -11.65 5.38
C ILE A 194 -6.93 -11.30 6.83
N ASP A 195 -8.01 -10.56 7.02
CA ASP A 195 -8.56 -10.18 8.30
C ASP A 195 -8.68 -11.41 9.22
N PRO A 196 -8.26 -11.32 10.50
CA PRO A 196 -8.60 -12.32 11.50
C PRO A 196 -10.04 -12.88 11.41
N GLU A 197 -11.05 -12.03 11.19
CA GLU A 197 -12.45 -12.43 11.13
C GLU A 197 -12.77 -13.25 9.87
N GLU A 198 -12.35 -12.78 8.70
CA GLU A 198 -12.43 -13.54 7.46
C GLU A 198 -11.75 -14.90 7.61
N ARG A 199 -10.58 -14.95 8.26
CA ARG A 199 -9.85 -16.21 8.49
C ARG A 199 -10.65 -17.16 9.38
N GLU A 200 -11.33 -16.66 10.39
CA GLU A 200 -12.21 -17.46 11.25
C GLU A 200 -13.41 -18.00 10.46
N VAL A 201 -14.07 -17.15 9.66
CA VAL A 201 -15.20 -17.57 8.81
C VAL A 201 -14.76 -18.62 7.80
N LEU A 202 -13.60 -18.46 7.15
CA LEU A 202 -13.03 -19.45 6.24
C LEU A 202 -12.74 -20.78 6.95
N ARG A 203 -12.15 -20.73 8.14
CA ARG A 203 -11.85 -21.92 8.95
C ARG A 203 -13.13 -22.65 9.35
N ASN A 204 -14.13 -21.92 9.83
CA ASN A 204 -15.42 -22.46 10.23
C ASN A 204 -16.21 -23.00 9.02
N ALA A 205 -16.13 -22.35 7.87
CA ALA A 205 -16.75 -22.81 6.64
C ALA A 205 -16.09 -24.10 6.14
N LEU A 206 -14.75 -24.19 6.17
CA LEU A 206 -14.01 -25.40 5.79
C LEU A 206 -14.29 -26.59 6.72
N SER A 207 -14.43 -26.36 8.03
CA SER A 207 -14.73 -27.44 8.97
C SER A 207 -16.17 -27.93 8.88
N ASN A 208 -17.10 -27.06 8.44
CA ASN A 208 -18.53 -27.38 8.40
C ASN A 208 -19.07 -27.66 6.99
N CYS A 209 -18.29 -27.49 5.93
CA CYS A 209 -18.81 -27.56 4.55
C CYS A 209 -19.40 -28.94 4.21
N ASP A 210 -18.80 -30.03 4.67
CA ASP A 210 -19.30 -31.39 4.41
C ASP A 210 -20.71 -31.56 5.00
N ARG A 211 -20.88 -31.19 6.27
CA ARG A 211 -22.17 -31.20 6.96
C ARG A 211 -23.18 -30.24 6.33
N TYR A 212 -22.74 -29.07 5.89
CA TYR A 212 -23.60 -28.07 5.27
C TYR A 212 -24.21 -28.59 3.96
N TYR A 213 -23.40 -29.16 3.07
CA TYR A 213 -23.89 -29.69 1.79
C TYR A 213 -24.71 -30.97 1.95
N ASP A 214 -24.42 -31.79 2.96
CA ASP A 214 -25.26 -32.93 3.34
C ASP A 214 -26.67 -32.50 3.79
N VAL A 215 -26.78 -31.40 4.55
CA VAL A 215 -28.05 -30.88 5.06
C VAL A 215 -28.83 -30.10 3.99
N MET A 216 -28.15 -29.40 3.09
CA MET A 216 -28.76 -28.55 2.06
C MET A 216 -29.40 -29.33 0.88
N GLY A 217 -29.46 -30.66 0.95
CA GLY A 217 -30.41 -31.45 0.17
C GLY A 217 -29.99 -31.75 -1.28
N THR A 218 -28.69 -31.74 -1.58
CA THR A 218 -28.19 -32.41 -2.77
C THR A 218 -28.12 -33.92 -2.53
N ASP A 219 -28.47 -34.71 -3.54
CA ASP A 219 -28.13 -36.15 -3.64
C ASP A 219 -26.76 -36.43 -2.99
N LYS A 220 -26.60 -37.51 -2.20
CA LYS A 220 -25.38 -37.72 -1.39
C LYS A 220 -24.08 -37.58 -2.21
N ASP A 221 -24.08 -38.10 -3.43
CA ASP A 221 -22.93 -38.00 -4.34
C ASP A 221 -22.67 -36.55 -4.78
N LYS A 222 -23.72 -35.76 -5.01
CA LYS A 222 -23.62 -34.33 -5.36
C LYS A 222 -23.20 -33.46 -4.17
N ALA A 223 -23.60 -33.81 -2.95
CA ALA A 223 -23.20 -33.10 -1.74
C ALA A 223 -21.68 -33.18 -1.54
N HIS A 224 -21.12 -34.38 -1.73
CA HIS A 224 -19.67 -34.60 -1.66
C HIS A 224 -18.90 -33.80 -2.72
N ASP A 225 -19.35 -33.85 -3.99
CA ASP A 225 -18.75 -33.09 -5.07
C ASP A 225 -18.78 -31.57 -4.83
N MET A 226 -19.88 -31.06 -4.27
CA MET A 226 -20.03 -29.65 -3.93
C MET A 226 -19.11 -29.23 -2.77
N ALA A 227 -18.93 -30.09 -1.76
CA ALA A 227 -18.01 -29.83 -0.67
C ALA A 227 -16.55 -29.82 -1.13
N ILE A 228 -16.16 -30.75 -2.02
CA ILE A 228 -14.84 -30.75 -2.66
C ILE A 228 -14.63 -29.48 -3.48
N ALA A 229 -15.62 -29.11 -4.31
CA ALA A 229 -15.56 -27.88 -5.10
C ALA A 229 -15.41 -26.64 -4.22
N PHE A 230 -16.13 -26.57 -3.09
CA PHE A 230 -16.00 -25.49 -2.12
C PHE A 230 -14.62 -25.43 -1.48
N LYS A 231 -14.09 -26.56 -0.99
CA LYS A 231 -12.73 -26.64 -0.45
C LYS A 231 -11.70 -26.17 -1.49
N ALA A 232 -11.83 -26.60 -2.74
CA ALA A 232 -10.96 -26.20 -3.84
C ALA A 232 -11.00 -24.68 -4.09
N VAL A 233 -12.21 -24.09 -4.11
CA VAL A 233 -12.38 -22.63 -4.27
C VAL A 233 -11.74 -21.87 -3.11
N VAL A 234 -11.91 -22.33 -1.86
CA VAL A 234 -11.25 -21.72 -0.69
C VAL A 234 -9.72 -21.83 -0.79
N TYR A 235 -9.17 -22.97 -1.22
CA TYR A 235 -7.72 -23.11 -1.42
C TYR A 235 -7.20 -22.18 -2.51
N VAL A 236 -7.94 -22.00 -3.61
CA VAL A 236 -7.60 -21.04 -4.66
C VAL A 236 -7.62 -19.62 -4.10
N TYR A 237 -8.65 -19.24 -3.34
CA TYR A 237 -8.74 -17.94 -2.67
C TYR A 237 -7.53 -17.68 -1.76
N LEU A 238 -7.19 -18.63 -0.88
CA LEU A 238 -6.04 -18.51 0.02
C LEU A 238 -4.72 -18.39 -0.74
N ARG A 239 -4.56 -19.15 -1.84
CA ARG A 239 -3.38 -19.08 -2.70
C ARG A 239 -3.26 -17.72 -3.40
N ASP A 240 -4.37 -17.21 -3.94
CA ASP A 240 -4.40 -15.92 -4.62
C ASP A 240 -4.11 -14.78 -3.64
N ASN A 241 -4.59 -14.88 -2.40
CA ASN A 241 -4.26 -13.94 -1.35
C ASN A 241 -2.76 -13.97 -0.99
N MET A 242 -2.16 -15.16 -0.86
CA MET A 242 -0.70 -15.28 -0.65
C MET A 242 0.10 -14.67 -1.80
N SER A 243 -0.37 -14.82 -3.05
CA SER A 243 0.25 -14.18 -4.20
C SER A 243 0.12 -12.65 -4.13
N THR A 244 -1.06 -12.13 -3.76
CA THR A 244 -1.34 -10.69 -3.56
C THR A 244 -0.38 -10.08 -2.54
N LYS A 245 -0.26 -10.71 -1.37
CA LYS A 245 0.71 -10.35 -0.33
C LYS A 245 2.15 -10.28 -0.84
N THR A 246 2.58 -11.32 -1.56
CA THR A 246 3.94 -11.42 -2.09
C THR A 246 4.20 -10.28 -3.09
N TRP A 247 3.24 -9.96 -3.95
CA TRP A 247 3.35 -8.85 -4.88
C TRP A 247 3.35 -7.49 -4.16
N ALA A 248 2.53 -7.31 -3.13
CA ALA A 248 2.54 -6.11 -2.31
C ALA A 248 3.89 -5.92 -1.61
N PHE A 249 4.49 -7.00 -1.09
CA PHE A 249 5.84 -6.99 -0.52
C PHE A 249 6.86 -6.49 -1.53
N TRP A 250 6.94 -7.14 -2.71
CA TRP A 250 7.99 -6.83 -3.69
C TRP A 250 7.84 -5.44 -4.29
N THR A 251 6.62 -5.01 -4.59
CA THR A 251 6.36 -3.67 -5.15
C THR A 251 6.68 -2.57 -4.15
N SER A 252 6.26 -2.73 -2.88
CA SER A 252 6.55 -1.77 -1.81
C SER A 252 8.05 -1.72 -1.48
N ALA A 253 8.71 -2.88 -1.41
CA ALA A 253 10.16 -2.95 -1.17
C ALA A 253 10.96 -2.33 -2.31
N ALA A 254 10.61 -2.62 -3.58
CA ALA A 254 11.29 -2.07 -4.74
C ALA A 254 11.11 -0.55 -4.85
N GLN A 255 9.90 -0.05 -4.60
CA GLN A 255 9.62 1.38 -4.53
C GLN A 255 10.47 2.05 -3.46
N MET A 256 10.48 1.51 -2.24
CA MET A 256 11.24 2.08 -1.13
C MET A 256 12.75 2.05 -1.39
N ALA A 257 13.28 0.93 -1.88
CA ALA A 257 14.69 0.82 -2.25
C ALA A 257 15.09 1.88 -3.29
N TYR A 258 14.22 2.14 -4.28
CA TYR A 258 14.46 3.17 -5.28
C TYR A 258 14.42 4.59 -4.69
N LEU A 259 13.46 4.89 -3.80
CA LEU A 259 13.38 6.20 -3.14
C LEU A 259 14.59 6.45 -2.22
N ILE A 260 15.05 5.43 -1.48
CA ILE A 260 16.29 5.50 -0.69
C ILE A 260 17.49 5.77 -1.62
N PHE A 261 17.60 5.06 -2.74
CA PHE A 261 18.66 5.28 -3.71
C PHE A 261 18.64 6.71 -4.28
N LEU A 262 17.46 7.21 -4.66
CA LEU A 262 17.29 8.56 -5.18
C LEU A 262 17.64 9.62 -4.13
N TRP A 263 17.27 9.38 -2.87
CA TRP A 263 17.65 10.26 -1.78
C TRP A 263 19.16 10.27 -1.54
N ARG A 264 19.79 9.09 -1.44
CA ARG A 264 21.24 8.97 -1.20
C ARG A 264 22.08 9.56 -2.33
N THR A 265 21.61 9.47 -3.58
CA THR A 265 22.32 10.04 -4.73
C THR A 265 22.19 11.56 -4.82
N THR A 266 21.08 12.13 -4.37
CA THR A 266 20.84 13.59 -4.41
C THR A 266 21.20 14.31 -3.12
N GLY A 267 21.26 13.59 -2.00
CA GLY A 267 21.42 14.17 -0.67
C GLY A 267 20.26 15.07 -0.24
N ASN A 268 19.09 14.95 -0.88
CA ASN A 268 17.97 15.86 -0.65
C ASN A 268 16.61 15.15 -0.80
N LEU A 269 15.76 15.22 0.23
CA LEU A 269 14.43 14.58 0.22
C LEU A 269 13.45 15.16 -0.82
N ALA A 270 13.69 16.33 -1.39
CA ALA A 270 12.82 16.87 -2.43
C ALA A 270 12.75 15.95 -3.66
N ALA A 271 13.83 15.24 -3.99
CA ALA A 271 13.87 14.30 -5.11
C ALA A 271 12.90 13.10 -4.93
N PRO A 272 13.00 12.29 -3.84
CA PRO A 272 12.07 11.19 -3.62
C PRO A 272 10.62 11.66 -3.37
N ILE A 273 10.40 12.83 -2.74
CA ILE A 273 9.04 13.36 -2.55
C ILE A 273 8.35 13.60 -3.89
N VAL A 274 9.05 14.25 -4.83
CA VAL A 274 8.49 14.52 -6.17
C VAL A 274 8.32 13.23 -6.96
N ALA A 275 9.30 12.31 -6.92
CA ALA A 275 9.20 11.02 -7.60
C ALA A 275 8.00 10.19 -7.09
N LEU A 276 7.81 10.15 -5.77
CA LEU A 276 6.67 9.46 -5.15
C LEU A 276 5.35 10.16 -5.49
N SER A 277 5.30 11.49 -5.45
CA SER A 277 4.11 12.27 -5.81
C SER A 277 3.68 11.99 -7.26
N MET A 278 4.64 11.93 -8.19
CA MET A 278 4.36 11.59 -9.58
C MET A 278 3.87 10.15 -9.74
N ALA A 279 4.42 9.21 -8.95
CA ALA A 279 3.96 7.83 -8.96
C ALA A 279 2.52 7.69 -8.44
N THR A 280 2.18 8.32 -7.31
CA THR A 280 0.80 8.34 -6.78
C THR A 280 -0.16 9.06 -7.73
N SER A 281 0.32 10.07 -8.48
CA SER A 281 -0.49 10.72 -9.52
C SER A 281 -0.90 9.77 -10.66
N VAL A 282 -0.14 8.69 -10.90
CA VAL A 282 -0.54 7.63 -11.85
C VAL A 282 -1.82 6.95 -11.37
N ASP A 283 -1.89 6.61 -10.08
CA ASP A 283 -3.04 5.92 -9.49
C ASP A 283 -4.28 6.80 -9.54
N ILE A 284 -4.16 8.06 -9.14
CA ILE A 284 -5.27 9.03 -9.20
C ILE A 284 -5.75 9.23 -10.64
N ARG A 285 -4.84 9.34 -11.60
CA ARG A 285 -5.19 9.51 -13.01
C ARG A 285 -5.95 8.31 -13.56
N GLU A 286 -5.47 7.10 -13.29
CA GLU A 286 -6.12 5.88 -13.78
C GLU A 286 -7.44 5.61 -13.06
N TYR A 287 -7.54 5.94 -11.76
CA TYR A 287 -8.79 5.92 -11.01
C TYR A 287 -9.83 6.87 -11.61
N LYS A 288 -9.48 8.15 -11.82
CA LYS A 288 -10.37 9.16 -12.43
C LYS A 288 -10.87 8.75 -13.81
N LYS A 289 -10.01 8.10 -14.61
CA LYS A 289 -10.37 7.59 -15.94
C LYS A 289 -11.44 6.49 -15.90
N ARG A 290 -11.47 5.67 -14.85
CA ARG A 290 -12.42 4.56 -14.68
C ARG A 290 -13.70 4.96 -13.95
N HIS A 291 -13.60 5.97 -13.10
CA HIS A 291 -14.69 6.45 -12.25
C HIS A 291 -15.00 7.93 -12.53
N PRO A 292 -15.34 8.33 -13.78
CA PRO A 292 -15.55 9.74 -14.10
C PRO A 292 -16.68 10.38 -13.28
N PHE A 293 -17.72 9.61 -12.97
CA PHE A 293 -18.87 10.05 -12.17
C PHE A 293 -18.52 10.40 -10.72
N ASP A 294 -17.43 9.86 -10.18
CA ASP A 294 -16.99 10.18 -8.81
C ASP A 294 -16.36 11.58 -8.73
N PHE A 295 -16.10 12.24 -9.87
CA PHE A 295 -15.49 13.56 -9.97
C PHE A 295 -16.36 14.61 -10.67
N GLU A 296 -17.51 14.21 -11.23
CA GLU A 296 -18.48 15.16 -11.77
C GLU A 296 -19.16 15.86 -10.59
N GLU A 297 -19.01 17.19 -10.51
CA GLU A 297 -19.69 18.02 -9.52
C GLU A 297 -21.19 17.69 -9.54
N GLN A 298 -21.73 17.25 -8.41
CA GLN A 298 -23.16 17.41 -8.12
C GLN A 298 -23.44 18.92 -8.03
N GLN A 299 -23.57 19.58 -9.18
CA GLN A 299 -24.01 20.97 -9.30
C GLN A 299 -25.45 21.13 -8.83
#